data_AF-A0A524CM30-F1
#
_entry.id   AF-A0A524CM30-F1
#
_cell.length_a   1.000
_cell.length_b   1.000
_cell.length_c   1.000
_cell.angle_alpha   90.00
_cell.angle_beta   90.00
_cell.angle_gamma   90.00
#
_symmetry.space_group_name_H-M   'P 1'
#
loop_
_entity.id
_entity.type
_entity.pdbx_description
1 polymer ?
#
loop_
_entity_poly.entity_id
_entity_poly.type
_entity_poly.pdbx_seq_one_letter_code
_entity_poly.pdbx_strand_id
1 'polypeptide(L)'
;MSKSKLDLSSIGKTNEGTFKYDWKRAVLYNLGIGAQAEDLPFVYERVKGGLKVFPSFATIAGGSALFFPGGTDFVRLLHGEQLIRLYKPFSPKGTIKTEALVENIFDKGKAAVIH
;
A
#
# COMPACT_ATOMS: atom_id res chain seq x y z
N MET A 1 28.23 1.54 -22.28
CA MET A 1 26.84 1.44 -21.81
C MET A 1 26.88 1.13 -20.32
N SER A 2 26.36 2.01 -19.46
CA SER A 2 26.32 1.75 -18.02
C SER A 2 25.24 0.70 -17.78
N LYS A 3 25.62 -0.49 -17.30
CA LYS A 3 24.65 -1.49 -16.85
C LYS A 3 23.83 -0.86 -15.73
N SER A 4 22.51 -0.84 -15.86
CA SER A 4 21.61 -0.55 -14.75
C SER A 4 22.05 -1.43 -13.56
N LYS A 5 22.27 -0.82 -12.39
CA LYS A 5 22.71 -1.52 -11.18
C LYS A 5 21.59 -2.29 -10.48
N LEU A 6 20.39 -2.31 -11.06
CA LEU A 6 19.24 -2.98 -10.45
C LEU A 6 19.30 -4.48 -10.67
N ASP A 7 18.99 -5.22 -9.61
CA ASP A 7 18.92 -6.67 -9.62
C ASP A 7 17.70 -7.17 -10.40
N LEU A 8 17.87 -7.41 -11.70
CA LEU A 8 16.82 -7.98 -12.56
C LEU A 8 16.41 -9.41 -12.13
N SER A 9 17.21 -10.10 -11.32
CA SER A 9 16.81 -11.41 -10.76
C SER A 9 15.66 -11.29 -9.76
N SER A 10 15.30 -10.07 -9.35
CA SER A 10 14.17 -9.84 -8.46
C SER A 10 12.80 -9.96 -9.14
N ILE A 11 12.73 -9.94 -10.48
CA ILE A 11 11.49 -10.18 -11.22
C ILE A 11 10.96 -11.59 -10.88
N GLY A 12 9.68 -11.67 -10.53
CA GLY A 12 9.01 -12.92 -10.15
C GLY A 12 9.18 -13.33 -8.68
N LYS A 13 10.01 -12.62 -7.90
CA LYS A 13 10.10 -12.87 -6.45
C LYS A 13 8.85 -12.39 -5.75
N THR A 14 8.47 -13.10 -4.70
CA THR A 14 7.33 -12.75 -3.85
C THR A 14 7.75 -12.51 -2.40
N ASN A 15 6.88 -11.84 -1.66
CA ASN A 15 6.97 -11.72 -0.22
C ASN A 15 5.56 -11.79 0.39
N GLU A 16 5.47 -12.31 1.60
CA GLU A 16 4.20 -12.42 2.33
C GLU A 16 4.22 -11.53 3.58
N GLY A 17 3.05 -11.07 3.98
CA GLY A 17 2.86 -10.24 5.14
C GLY A 17 1.51 -10.47 5.80
N THR A 18 1.36 -9.94 7.01
CA THR A 18 0.09 -9.90 7.72
C THR A 18 -0.15 -8.51 8.27
N PHE A 19 -1.25 -7.89 7.87
CA PHE A 19 -1.67 -6.59 8.34
C PHE A 19 -2.87 -6.71 9.27
N LYS A 20 -2.64 -6.48 10.56
CA LYS A 20 -3.69 -6.43 11.58
C LYS A 20 -4.02 -4.97 11.92
N TYR A 21 -5.31 -4.67 11.94
CA TYR A 21 -5.79 -3.33 12.25
C TYR A 21 -7.11 -3.37 13.03
N ASP A 22 -7.33 -2.31 13.79
CA ASP A 22 -8.58 -2.04 14.47
C ASP A 22 -9.22 -0.74 13.95
N TRP A 23 -10.35 -0.38 14.56
CA TRP A 23 -11.09 0.82 14.18
C TRP A 23 -10.27 2.10 14.37
N LYS A 24 -9.33 2.14 15.33
CA LYS A 24 -8.49 3.32 15.57
C LYS A 24 -7.57 3.57 14.40
N ARG A 25 -6.97 2.52 13.84
CA ARG A 25 -6.11 2.65 12.66
C ARG A 25 -6.89 3.06 11.41
N ALA A 26 -8.12 2.56 11.26
CA ALA A 26 -9.02 2.99 10.19
C ALA A 26 -9.41 4.47 10.31
N VAL A 27 -9.85 4.91 11.50
CA VAL A 27 -10.18 6.33 11.77
C VAL A 27 -8.95 7.22 11.59
N LEU A 28 -7.78 6.82 12.10
CA LEU A 28 -6.54 7.59 11.95
C LEU A 28 -6.19 7.79 10.48
N TYR A 29 -6.35 6.76 9.64
CA TYR A 29 -6.16 6.91 8.21
C TYR A 29 -7.18 7.87 7.59
N ASN A 30 -8.46 7.69 7.90
CA ASN A 30 -9.53 8.55 7.38
C ASN A 30 -9.27 10.03 7.71
N LEU A 31 -8.89 10.33 8.97
CA LEU A 31 -8.48 11.67 9.41
C LEU A 31 -7.23 12.15 8.66
N GLY A 32 -6.22 11.28 8.51
CA GLY A 32 -4.96 11.59 7.84
C GLY A 32 -5.11 11.97 6.37
N ILE A 33 -6.19 11.50 5.71
CA ILE A 33 -6.52 11.89 4.33
C ILE A 33 -7.60 12.99 4.25
N GLY A 34 -8.01 13.55 5.38
CA GLY A 34 -8.85 14.75 5.44
C GLY A 34 -10.31 14.56 5.84
N ALA A 35 -10.73 13.39 6.36
CA ALA A 35 -12.04 13.27 6.97
C ALA A 35 -12.18 14.24 8.17
N GLN A 36 -13.33 14.89 8.30
CA GLN A 36 -13.61 15.88 9.33
C GLN A 36 -14.48 15.32 10.46
N ALA A 37 -14.68 16.10 11.53
CA ALA A 37 -15.45 15.67 12.69
C ALA A 37 -16.92 15.36 12.35
N GLU A 38 -17.47 16.04 11.34
CA GLU A 38 -18.85 15.90 10.87
C GLU A 38 -19.03 14.64 9.99
N ASP A 39 -17.95 14.07 9.47
CA ASP A 39 -17.94 12.85 8.67
C ASP A 39 -18.08 11.60 9.55
N LEU A 40 -19.13 11.57 10.39
CA LEU A 40 -19.35 10.53 11.41
C LEU A 40 -19.21 9.09 10.89
N PRO A 41 -19.65 8.72 9.66
CA PRO A 41 -19.40 7.39 9.13
C PRO A 41 -17.93 6.98 9.05
N PHE A 42 -16.99 7.93 9.05
CA PHE A 42 -15.55 7.69 8.89
C PHE A 42 -14.73 7.98 10.16
N VAL A 43 -15.26 8.74 11.12
CA VAL A 43 -14.50 9.15 12.32
C VAL A 43 -15.08 8.63 13.63
N TYR A 44 -16.32 8.11 13.62
CA TYR A 44 -16.99 7.64 14.82
C TYR A 44 -17.34 6.16 14.75
N GLU A 45 -16.79 5.36 15.67
CA GLU A 45 -16.90 3.90 15.64
C GLU A 45 -18.29 3.38 15.99
N ARG A 46 -19.13 4.19 16.64
CA ARG A 46 -20.50 3.83 17.04
C ARG A 46 -21.59 4.46 16.16
N VAL A 47 -21.20 5.01 15.02
CA VAL A 47 -22.14 5.55 14.04
C VAL A 47 -23.15 4.49 13.60
N LYS A 48 -24.42 4.88 13.46
CA LYS A 48 -25.47 3.99 12.94
C LYS A 48 -25.09 3.53 11.53
N GLY A 49 -25.15 2.22 11.27
CA GLY A 49 -24.71 1.64 10.00
C GLY A 49 -23.24 1.24 9.95
N GLY A 50 -22.46 1.53 11.02
CA GLY A 50 -21.08 1.09 11.19
C GLY A 50 -20.06 2.02 10.55
N LEU A 51 -18.83 1.98 11.11
CA LEU A 51 -17.68 2.73 10.61
C LEU A 51 -17.35 2.29 9.18
N LYS A 52 -17.01 3.25 8.32
CA LYS A 52 -16.57 3.06 6.95
C LYS A 52 -15.08 3.38 6.85
N VAL A 53 -14.44 2.75 5.89
CA VAL A 53 -13.01 2.89 5.62
C VAL A 53 -12.85 3.22 4.14
N PHE A 54 -12.08 4.26 3.83
CA PHE A 54 -11.86 4.64 2.43
C PHE A 54 -11.15 3.51 1.65
N PRO A 55 -11.51 3.28 0.37
CA PRO A 55 -10.85 2.29 -0.47
C PRO A 55 -9.33 2.43 -0.54
N SER A 56 -8.83 3.66 -0.44
CA SER A 56 -7.41 3.99 -0.47
C SER A 56 -6.63 3.46 0.74
N PHE A 57 -7.30 3.00 1.81
CA PHE A 57 -6.66 2.28 2.92
C PHE A 57 -5.90 1.02 2.44
N ALA A 58 -6.22 0.51 1.25
CA ALA A 58 -5.47 -0.55 0.60
C ALA A 58 -3.96 -0.24 0.44
N THR A 59 -3.56 1.04 0.31
CA THR A 59 -2.13 1.38 0.24
C THR A 59 -1.40 1.13 1.55
N ILE A 60 -2.09 1.32 2.69
CA ILE A 60 -1.54 1.05 4.01
C ILE A 60 -1.50 -0.45 4.27
N ALA A 61 -2.58 -1.16 3.94
CA ALA A 61 -2.66 -2.60 4.13
C ALA A 61 -1.66 -3.33 3.24
N GLY A 62 -1.61 -3.03 1.93
CA GLY A 62 -0.72 -3.68 0.97
C GLY A 62 0.77 -3.47 1.27
N GLY A 63 1.13 -2.36 1.93
CA GLY A 63 2.50 -2.07 2.35
C GLY A 63 3.12 -3.12 3.28
N SER A 64 2.33 -3.97 3.95
CA SER A 64 2.90 -4.97 4.88
C SER A 64 3.70 -6.09 4.22
N ALA A 65 3.54 -6.32 2.91
CA ALA A 65 4.36 -7.26 2.15
C ALA A 65 5.38 -6.55 1.24
N LEU A 66 5.37 -5.22 1.16
CA LEU A 66 6.21 -4.46 0.24
C LEU A 66 7.69 -4.74 0.51
N PHE A 67 8.43 -5.05 -0.55
CA PHE A 67 9.87 -5.23 -0.53
C PHE A 67 10.47 -4.64 -1.81
N PHE A 68 11.77 -4.38 -1.79
CA PHE A 68 12.48 -3.76 -2.92
C PHE A 68 13.65 -4.64 -3.37
N PRO A 69 13.96 -4.68 -4.67
CA PRO A 69 15.16 -5.32 -5.18
C PRO A 69 16.44 -4.79 -4.52
N GLY A 70 17.44 -5.66 -4.41
CA GLY A 70 18.76 -5.29 -3.90
C GLY A 70 19.39 -4.15 -4.69
N GLY A 71 20.10 -3.25 -3.98
CA GLY A 71 20.73 -2.07 -4.59
C GLY A 71 19.81 -0.88 -4.81
N THR A 72 18.56 -0.93 -4.33
CA THR A 72 17.65 0.23 -4.33
C THR A 72 18.18 1.32 -3.41
N ASP A 73 18.43 2.51 -3.97
CA ASP A 73 18.77 3.72 -3.21
C ASP A 73 17.47 4.44 -2.79
N PHE A 74 17.09 4.30 -1.52
CA PHE A 74 15.87 4.88 -0.98
C PHE A 74 15.88 6.42 -0.93
N VAL A 75 17.04 7.07 -1.00
CA VAL A 75 17.13 8.54 -1.09
C VAL A 75 16.74 9.04 -2.47
N ARG A 76 16.92 8.20 -3.51
CA ARG A 76 16.60 8.49 -4.91
C ARG A 76 15.35 7.77 -5.41
N LEU A 77 14.62 7.09 -4.52
CA LEU A 77 13.40 6.38 -4.85
C LEU A 77 12.22 7.35 -4.88
N LEU A 78 11.45 7.30 -5.98
CA LEU A 78 10.19 8.00 -6.11
C LEU A 78 9.06 6.98 -6.27
N HIS A 79 7.98 7.16 -5.52
CA HIS A 79 6.75 6.41 -5.76
C HIS A 79 6.01 7.07 -6.93
N GLY A 80 6.15 6.49 -8.13
CA GLY A 80 5.66 7.10 -9.36
C GLY A 80 4.15 6.96 -9.57
N GLU A 81 3.63 5.74 -9.45
CA GLU A 81 2.24 5.40 -9.78
C GLU A 81 1.65 4.44 -8.76
N GLN A 82 0.33 4.48 -8.58
CA GLN A 82 -0.41 3.59 -7.70
C GLN A 82 -1.74 3.20 -8.35
N LEU A 83 -2.05 1.90 -8.37
CA LEU A 83 -3.35 1.38 -8.77
C LEU A 83 -3.99 0.62 -7.60
N ILE A 84 -5.31 0.74 -7.47
CA ILE A 84 -6.11 0.01 -6.49
C ILE A 84 -7.33 -0.57 -7.20
N ARG A 85 -7.54 -1.88 -7.04
CA ARG A 85 -8.79 -2.55 -7.39
C ARG A 85 -9.37 -3.17 -6.12
N LEU A 86 -10.52 -2.68 -5.68
CA LEU A 86 -11.17 -3.15 -4.46
C LEU A 86 -12.28 -4.15 -4.79
N TYR A 87 -12.14 -5.39 -4.32
CA TYR A 87 -13.14 -6.45 -4.54
C TYR A 87 -14.28 -6.43 -3.52
N LYS A 88 -14.00 -5.97 -2.29
CA LYS A 88 -14.96 -5.85 -1.18
C LYS A 88 -14.60 -4.64 -0.32
N PRO A 89 -15.58 -3.90 0.25
CA PRO A 89 -15.30 -2.86 1.23
C PRO A 89 -14.48 -3.38 2.41
N PHE A 90 -13.58 -2.56 2.93
CA PHE A 90 -12.86 -2.87 4.17
C PHE A 90 -13.83 -2.90 5.34
N SER A 91 -13.64 -3.88 6.23
CA SER A 91 -14.28 -3.86 7.54
C SER A 91 -13.58 -2.84 8.46
N PRO A 92 -14.24 -2.35 9.53
CA PRO A 92 -13.62 -1.44 10.49
C PRO A 92 -12.39 -1.98 11.22
N LYS A 93 -12.24 -3.31 11.26
CA LYS A 93 -11.15 -4.03 11.92
C LYS A 93 -10.96 -5.38 11.25
N GLY A 94 -9.76 -5.93 11.35
CA GLY A 94 -9.50 -7.26 10.85
C GLY A 94 -8.03 -7.59 10.73
N THR A 95 -7.78 -8.77 10.14
CA THR A 95 -6.46 -9.24 9.77
C THR A 95 -6.48 -9.55 8.28
N ILE A 96 -5.57 -8.95 7.53
CA ILE A 96 -5.41 -9.15 6.09
C ILE A 96 -4.09 -9.89 5.89
N LYS A 97 -4.12 -11.00 5.14
CA LYS A 97 -2.91 -11.59 4.58
C LYS A 97 -2.57 -10.85 3.29
N THR A 98 -1.31 -10.48 3.13
CA THR A 98 -0.83 -9.74 1.96
C THR A 98 0.26 -10.51 1.26
N GLU A 99 0.26 -10.46 -0.06
CA GLU A 99 1.30 -11.00 -0.91
C GLU A 99 1.76 -9.87 -1.84
N ALA A 100 3.07 -9.73 -2.00
CA ALA A 100 3.69 -8.81 -2.94
C ALA A 100 4.48 -9.61 -3.97
N LEU A 101 4.54 -9.10 -5.19
CA LEU A 101 5.26 -9.66 -6.33
C LEU A 101 5.97 -8.50 -7.02
N VAL A 102 7.28 -8.65 -7.29
CA VAL A 102 7.94 -7.77 -8.27
C VAL A 102 7.58 -8.31 -9.65
N GLU A 103 6.58 -7.70 -10.28
CA GLU A 103 6.02 -8.16 -11.54
C GLU A 103 6.98 -7.85 -12.69
N ASN A 104 7.51 -6.62 -12.73
CA ASN A 104 8.35 -6.14 -13.82
C ASN A 104 9.37 -5.09 -13.36
N ILE A 105 10.49 -5.01 -14.07
CA ILE A 105 11.45 -3.90 -13.96
C ILE A 105 11.73 -3.36 -15.36
N PHE A 106 11.48 -2.07 -15.56
CA PHE A 106 11.70 -1.37 -16.81
C PHE A 106 12.90 -0.41 -16.69
N ASP A 107 13.94 -0.63 -17.50
CA ASP A 107 15.08 0.27 -17.61
C ASP A 107 14.72 1.49 -18.48
N LYS A 108 14.83 2.70 -17.90
CA LYS A 108 14.61 4.00 -18.58
C LYS A 108 15.93 4.70 -18.93
N GLY A 109 17.05 3.98 -18.90
CA GLY A 109 18.40 4.46 -19.22
C GLY A 109 19.05 5.28 -18.11
N LYS A 110 18.36 6.30 -17.57
CA LYS A 110 18.85 7.12 -16.44
C LYS A 110 18.21 6.73 -15.09
N ALA A 111 17.14 5.96 -15.13
CA ALA A 111 16.36 5.50 -14.00
C ALA A 111 15.73 4.15 -14.36
N ALA A 112 15.03 3.54 -13.41
CA ALA A 112 14.19 2.38 -13.68
C ALA A 112 12.82 2.57 -13.03
N VAL A 113 11.84 1.81 -13.52
CA VAL A 113 10.54 1.63 -12.87
C VAL A 113 10.43 0.18 -12.42
N ILE A 114 9.94 0.00 -11.20
CA ILE A 114 9.70 -1.31 -10.59
C ILE A 114 8.20 -1.37 -10.34
N HIS A 115 7.56 -2.42 -10.86
CA HIS A 115 6.17 -2.77 -10.56
C HIS A 115 6.15 -3.94 -9.59
#